data_AF-A0ABC8KBF2-F1
#
_entry.id   AF-A0ABC8KBF2-F1
#
_cell.length_a   1.000
_cell.length_b   1.000
_cell.length_c   1.000
_cell.angle_alpha   90.00
_cell.angle_beta   90.00
_cell.angle_gamma   90.00
#
_symmetry.space_group_name_H-M   'P 1'
#
loop_
_entity.id
_entity.type
_entity.pdbx_description
1 polymer ?
#
loop_
_entity_poly.entity_id
_entity_poly.type
_entity_poly.pdbx_seq_one_letter_code
_entity_poly.pdbx_strand_id
1 'polypeptide(L)'
;MSKKATFLPLNLSLAPFLLVLLYHLLWSVSVNGIEEKKILSLHNNIWRPTKSIEAPSSCFSHNLGKGRESSTTLEMKHRMICSGKTINWGKKLRRALTLDNLRVQSLQLRIKAMSSSTTESISEAQIPLTSGIKLETLNYIVTVNLGGKNMSLIVDTGSDLTWVQCQPCKSCYNQQGPLYDPSVSSSYRTVFCNSSTCQDLVAATGNSGLCGGNSGVDKTTCDYVVSYGDGSYTRGDLGSESLQLGDTKVENFVFGCGRNNKGLFGGTSGLMGLGRSSVSLVSQTMKSFNGVFSYCLPSFEDGASGSLSFGDDSSVYKNSTSVSYTPLVQNPQLSSFYILNLTGASIGGVDLESPSFGRGILIDSGTVITRLPPSIYKAVKTEFLKQFTGFPSAPSYSILDTCFNLTSYEDVSIPTIKMIFQGNAVLEVDVTGVFYFVKPDASLVCLALASLSYENEVGIIGNYQQKNQRVIYDTKQEKLGIAGENCSF
;
A
#
# COMPACT_ATOMS: atom_id res chain seq x y z
N MET A 1 71.06 -31.47 48.15
CA MET A 1 71.22 -32.21 46.87
C MET A 1 70.43 -31.46 45.81
N SER A 2 71.07 -30.98 44.73
CA SER A 2 70.39 -30.25 43.65
C SER A 2 69.98 -31.21 42.54
N LYS A 3 68.72 -31.12 42.06
CA LYS A 3 68.25 -31.87 40.88
C LYS A 3 67.96 -30.87 39.75
N LYS A 4 68.60 -31.11 38.60
CA LYS A 4 68.49 -30.28 37.38
C LYS A 4 67.12 -30.46 36.73
N ALA A 5 66.56 -29.36 36.22
CA ALA A 5 65.47 -29.42 35.25
C ALA A 5 66.00 -29.92 33.89
N THR A 6 65.17 -30.66 33.15
CA THR A 6 65.49 -31.13 31.78
C THR A 6 64.35 -30.71 30.87
N PHE A 7 64.61 -29.82 29.92
CA PHE A 7 63.64 -29.43 28.90
C PHE A 7 63.66 -30.45 27.75
N LEU A 8 62.48 -30.94 27.33
CA LEU A 8 62.33 -31.60 26.03
C LEU A 8 62.21 -30.51 24.93
N PRO A 9 62.74 -30.77 23.72
CA PRO A 9 62.57 -29.86 22.59
C PRO A 9 61.15 -29.90 22.04
N LEU A 10 60.59 -28.73 21.69
CA LEU A 10 59.33 -28.64 20.96
C LEU A 10 59.56 -29.11 19.51
N ASN A 11 58.72 -30.02 19.01
CA ASN A 11 58.94 -30.64 17.71
C ASN A 11 58.40 -29.74 16.57
N LEU A 12 59.29 -29.00 15.89
CA LEU A 12 58.91 -27.97 14.90
C LEU A 12 58.30 -28.51 13.59
N SER A 13 58.21 -29.82 13.38
CA SER A 13 57.85 -30.42 12.07
C SER A 13 56.37 -30.26 11.66
N LEU A 14 55.48 -29.82 12.56
CA LEU A 14 54.04 -29.64 12.28
C LEU A 14 53.63 -28.21 11.91
N ALA A 15 54.52 -27.22 12.14
CA ALA A 15 54.26 -25.81 11.81
C ALA A 15 53.90 -25.55 10.32
N PRO A 16 54.59 -26.13 9.30
CA PRO A 16 54.24 -25.86 7.91
C PRO A 16 52.88 -26.45 7.52
N PHE A 17 52.50 -27.61 8.07
CA PHE A 17 51.18 -28.20 7.82
C PHE A 17 50.04 -27.37 8.42
N LEU A 18 50.21 -26.84 9.64
CA LEU A 18 49.25 -25.92 10.26
C LEU A 18 49.11 -24.61 9.49
N LEU A 19 50.20 -24.06 8.97
CA LEU A 19 50.17 -22.86 8.11
C LEU A 19 49.47 -23.12 6.77
N VAL A 20 49.73 -24.26 6.12
CA VAL A 20 49.03 -24.65 4.88
C VAL A 20 47.54 -24.93 5.14
N LEU A 21 47.19 -25.54 6.27
CA LEU A 21 45.79 -25.73 6.66
C LEU A 21 45.08 -24.40 6.94
N LEU A 22 45.74 -23.46 7.64
CA LEU A 22 45.22 -22.10 7.83
C LEU A 22 45.11 -21.36 6.49
N TYR A 23 46.06 -21.51 5.57
CA TYR A 23 46.01 -20.85 4.27
C TYR A 23 44.88 -21.39 3.39
N HIS A 24 44.64 -22.70 3.41
CA HIS A 24 43.47 -23.30 2.76
C HIS A 24 42.15 -22.94 3.45
N LEU A 25 42.11 -22.84 4.79
CA LEU A 25 40.94 -22.34 5.51
C LEU A 25 40.65 -20.88 5.14
N LEU A 26 41.66 -20.01 5.11
CA LEU A 26 41.56 -18.60 4.70
C LEU A 26 41.16 -18.43 3.22
N TRP A 27 41.60 -19.32 2.32
CA TRP A 27 41.12 -19.34 0.93
C TRP A 27 39.71 -19.94 0.79
N SER A 28 39.31 -20.88 1.65
CA SER A 28 37.95 -21.45 1.66
C SER A 28 36.89 -20.50 2.24
N VAL A 29 37.31 -19.45 2.98
CA VAL A 29 36.47 -18.32 3.40
C VAL A 29 36.58 -17.15 2.40
N SER A 30 36.89 -17.45 1.13
CA SER A 30 36.34 -16.66 0.03
C SER A 30 34.87 -17.03 -0.12
N VAL A 31 34.01 -16.41 0.71
CA VAL A 31 32.58 -16.32 0.40
C VAL A 31 32.45 -15.33 -0.76
N ASN A 32 32.72 -15.83 -1.97
CA ASN A 32 32.19 -15.24 -3.19
C ASN A 32 30.67 -15.43 -3.17
N GLY A 33 30.00 -14.63 -2.35
CA GLY A 33 28.57 -14.47 -2.40
C GLY A 33 28.21 -14.09 -3.81
N ILE A 34 27.41 -14.93 -4.47
CA ILE A 34 26.85 -14.61 -5.77
C ILE A 34 25.95 -13.41 -5.53
N GLU A 35 26.39 -12.22 -5.93
CA GLU A 35 25.59 -10.99 -5.78
C GLU A 35 24.29 -11.16 -6.55
N GLU A 36 23.21 -11.45 -5.84
CA GLU A 36 21.88 -11.66 -6.46
C GLU A 36 21.36 -10.31 -6.95
N LYS A 37 21.65 -9.97 -8.21
CA LYS A 37 21.25 -8.71 -8.85
C LYS A 37 20.21 -8.94 -9.95
N LYS A 38 19.28 -7.99 -10.08
CA LYS A 38 18.28 -7.90 -11.17
C LYS A 38 18.53 -6.66 -12.01
N ILE A 39 18.22 -6.75 -13.30
CA ILE A 39 18.33 -5.62 -14.22
C ILE A 39 17.03 -4.81 -14.19
N LEU A 40 17.14 -3.49 -14.06
CA LEU A 40 16.05 -2.53 -14.27
C LEU A 40 16.35 -1.65 -15.47
N SER A 41 15.50 -1.73 -16.50
CA SER A 41 15.54 -0.81 -17.63
C SER A 41 14.87 0.51 -17.27
N LEU A 42 15.63 1.60 -17.37
CA LEU A 42 15.20 2.94 -16.98
C LEU A 42 14.39 3.64 -18.08
N HIS A 43 14.58 3.24 -19.34
CA HIS A 43 13.98 3.87 -20.52
C HIS A 43 12.70 3.18 -21.03
N ASN A 44 12.33 2.03 -20.46
CA ASN A 44 11.07 1.36 -20.75
C ASN A 44 9.93 2.00 -19.96
N ASN A 45 9.15 2.88 -20.60
CA ASN A 45 7.75 3.28 -20.35
C ASN A 45 7.22 3.56 -18.92
N ILE A 46 8.01 3.45 -17.85
CA ILE A 46 7.61 3.56 -16.43
C ILE A 46 6.77 4.81 -16.17
N TRP A 47 7.12 5.93 -16.81
CA TRP A 47 6.25 7.11 -16.95
C TRP A 47 6.44 7.75 -18.33
N ARG A 48 5.74 7.27 -19.36
CA ARG A 48 5.30 8.18 -20.42
C ARG A 48 3.93 8.73 -20.03
N PRO A 49 3.82 10.00 -19.56
CA PRO A 49 2.58 10.70 -19.81
C PRO A 49 2.35 10.59 -21.31
N THR A 50 1.20 10.07 -21.74
CA THR A 50 0.78 10.19 -23.14
C THR A 50 1.10 11.61 -23.57
N LYS A 51 1.85 11.78 -24.67
CA LYS A 51 2.04 13.11 -25.29
C LYS A 51 0.68 13.78 -25.18
N SER A 52 0.62 14.92 -24.50
CA SER A 52 -0.59 15.73 -24.49
C SER A 52 -1.05 15.77 -25.94
N ILE A 53 -2.28 15.34 -26.22
CA ILE A 53 -2.86 15.51 -27.55
C ILE A 53 -2.66 16.98 -27.84
N GLU A 54 -1.74 17.29 -28.74
CA GLU A 54 -1.53 18.65 -29.20
C GLU A 54 -2.88 19.02 -29.75
N ALA A 55 -3.57 19.96 -29.08
CA ALA A 55 -4.83 20.47 -29.56
C ALA A 55 -4.58 20.85 -31.03
N PRO A 56 -5.35 20.28 -31.99
CA PRO A 56 -4.98 20.33 -33.39
C PRO A 56 -4.63 21.76 -33.76
N SER A 57 -3.45 21.92 -34.36
CA SER A 57 -2.81 23.21 -34.64
C SER A 57 -3.52 23.93 -35.80
N SER A 58 -4.79 24.25 -35.57
CA SER A 58 -5.72 24.86 -36.52
C SER A 58 -6.40 26.10 -35.93
N CYS A 59 -5.65 26.91 -35.17
CA CYS A 59 -5.97 28.32 -35.01
C CYS A 59 -5.50 29.10 -36.25
N PHE A 60 -6.16 28.85 -37.39
CA PHE A 60 -5.94 29.64 -38.59
C PHE A 60 -6.44 31.07 -38.35
N SER A 61 -5.51 32.02 -38.33
CA SER A 61 -5.79 33.45 -38.43
C SER A 61 -6.35 33.77 -39.81
N HIS A 62 -7.67 33.73 -39.97
CA HIS A 62 -8.32 34.26 -41.17
C HIS A 62 -8.33 35.79 -41.13
N ASN A 63 -7.63 36.40 -42.10
CA ASN A 63 -7.64 37.84 -42.31
C ASN A 63 -9.04 38.35 -42.68
N LEU A 64 -9.41 39.52 -42.14
CA LEU A 64 -10.68 40.19 -42.43
C LEU A 64 -10.78 40.64 -43.90
N GLY A 65 -11.74 40.08 -44.63
CA GLY A 65 -12.29 40.67 -45.86
C GLY A 65 -13.38 41.70 -45.53
N LYS A 66 -13.37 42.87 -46.21
CA LYS A 66 -14.40 43.91 -46.07
C LYS A 66 -15.71 43.52 -46.78
N GLY A 67 -16.88 43.73 -46.17
CA GLY A 67 -18.17 43.60 -46.88
C GLY A 67 -19.45 43.84 -46.05
N ARG A 68 -19.98 45.07 -46.13
CA ARG A 68 -21.38 45.55 -45.91
C ARG A 68 -22.36 44.87 -44.92
N GLU A 69 -22.73 45.66 -43.90
CA GLU A 69 -24.09 46.08 -43.45
C GLU A 69 -25.20 45.09 -43.01
N SER A 70 -25.88 45.50 -41.91
CA SER A 70 -27.18 45.04 -41.38
C SER A 70 -27.28 43.73 -40.59
N SER A 71 -26.58 43.65 -39.45
CA SER A 71 -27.01 42.85 -38.30
C SER A 71 -26.34 43.31 -36.99
N THR A 72 -27.13 43.68 -35.97
CA THR A 72 -26.61 43.91 -34.61
C THR A 72 -26.47 42.57 -33.89
N THR A 73 -25.38 41.84 -34.19
CA THR A 73 -25.04 40.60 -33.50
C THR A 73 -24.23 40.90 -32.24
N LEU A 74 -24.78 40.59 -31.05
CA LEU A 74 -24.04 40.66 -29.80
C LEU A 74 -23.08 39.48 -29.68
N GLU A 75 -21.82 39.66 -30.11
CA GLU A 75 -20.78 38.63 -30.00
C GLU A 75 -20.35 38.43 -28.54
N MET A 76 -20.96 37.46 -27.85
CA MET A 76 -20.51 37.01 -26.53
C MET A 76 -19.17 36.26 -26.64
N LYS A 77 -18.06 37.00 -26.55
CA LYS A 77 -16.72 36.41 -26.48
C LYS A 77 -16.53 35.66 -25.17
N HIS A 78 -16.74 34.35 -25.19
CA HIS A 78 -16.24 33.49 -24.13
C HIS A 78 -14.71 33.58 -24.14
N ARG A 79 -14.13 34.30 -23.16
CA ARG A 79 -12.73 34.10 -22.79
C ARG A 79 -12.59 32.71 -22.18
N MET A 80 -12.51 31.68 -23.03
CA MET A 80 -11.88 30.44 -22.60
C MET A 80 -10.41 30.76 -22.39
N ILE A 81 -10.05 30.92 -21.12
CA ILE A 81 -8.65 30.87 -20.71
C ILE A 81 -8.21 29.44 -20.99
N CYS A 82 -7.51 29.23 -22.11
CA CYS A 82 -6.88 27.96 -22.46
C CYS A 82 -5.67 27.69 -21.54
N SER A 83 -5.93 27.64 -20.23
CA SER A 83 -5.03 27.07 -19.24
C SER A 83 -5.34 25.58 -19.16
N GLY A 84 -4.78 24.83 -20.10
CA GLY A 84 -4.52 23.42 -19.84
C GLY A 84 -3.64 23.35 -18.60
N LYS A 85 -4.17 22.84 -17.48
CA LYS A 85 -3.42 22.76 -16.22
C LYS A 85 -2.21 21.87 -16.45
N THR A 86 -1.02 22.46 -16.48
CA THR A 86 0.24 21.71 -16.42
C THR A 86 0.32 21.03 -15.05
N ILE A 87 0.02 19.73 -15.03
CA ILE A 87 0.09 18.92 -13.81
C ILE A 87 1.56 18.82 -13.40
N ASN A 88 1.95 19.55 -12.37
CA ASN A 88 3.28 19.44 -11.79
C ASN A 88 3.36 18.13 -10.97
N TRP A 89 3.68 17.05 -11.67
CA TRP A 89 3.83 15.71 -11.09
C TRP A 89 4.83 15.70 -9.92
N GLY A 90 5.98 16.39 -10.03
CA GLY A 90 6.95 16.50 -8.94
C GLY A 90 6.39 17.11 -7.64
N LYS A 91 5.42 18.02 -7.72
CA LYS A 91 4.70 18.57 -6.54
C LYS A 91 3.62 17.60 -6.03
N LYS A 92 2.91 16.91 -6.94
CA LYS A 92 1.85 15.94 -6.62
C LYS A 92 2.41 14.68 -5.94
N LEU A 93 3.49 14.11 -6.48
CA LEU A 93 4.23 12.99 -5.91
C LEU A 93 4.83 13.33 -4.54
N ARG A 94 5.38 14.55 -4.36
CA ARG A 94 5.93 14.98 -3.07
C ARG A 94 4.84 15.03 -2.00
N ARG A 95 3.69 15.60 -2.37
CA ARG A 95 2.51 15.63 -1.51
C ARG A 95 2.15 14.21 -1.12
N ALA A 96 1.96 13.30 -2.07
CA ALA A 96 1.58 11.90 -1.80
C ALA A 96 2.50 11.20 -0.79
N LEU A 97 3.83 11.34 -0.91
CA LEU A 97 4.78 10.79 0.06
C LEU A 97 4.69 11.44 1.46
N THR A 98 4.32 12.72 1.56
CA THR A 98 4.03 13.36 2.85
C THR A 98 2.79 12.75 3.50
N LEU A 99 1.76 12.40 2.73
CA LEU A 99 0.53 11.80 3.26
C LEU A 99 0.78 10.39 3.77
N ASP A 100 1.51 9.60 2.97
CA ASP A 100 1.97 8.27 3.33
C ASP A 100 2.71 8.27 4.68
N ASN A 101 3.58 9.26 4.90
CA ASN A 101 4.28 9.42 6.17
C ASN A 101 3.36 9.70 7.35
N LEU A 102 2.35 10.54 7.15
CA LEU A 102 1.41 10.88 8.20
C LEU A 102 0.46 9.71 8.49
N ARG A 103 0.04 8.93 7.47
CA ARG A 103 -0.73 7.68 7.65
C ARG A 103 -0.01 6.73 8.60
N VAL A 104 1.28 6.47 8.34
CA VAL A 104 2.16 5.64 9.19
C VAL A 104 2.06 6.07 10.66
N GLN A 105 2.13 7.38 10.94
CA GLN A 105 2.07 7.90 12.31
C GLN A 105 0.74 7.61 13.02
N SER A 106 -0.41 7.60 12.33
CA SER A 106 -1.68 7.19 12.97
C SER A 106 -1.81 5.69 13.16
N LEU A 107 -1.24 4.87 12.26
CA LEU A 107 -1.20 3.43 12.48
C LEU A 107 -0.47 3.14 13.81
N GLN A 108 0.67 3.80 14.08
CA GLN A 108 1.36 3.71 15.39
C GLN A 108 0.53 4.17 16.60
N LEU A 109 -0.46 5.04 16.41
CA LEU A 109 -1.37 5.48 17.47
C LEU A 109 -2.53 4.50 17.67
N ARG A 110 -3.15 4.01 16.60
CA ARG A 110 -4.29 3.07 16.65
C ARG A 110 -3.87 1.67 17.09
N ILE A 111 -2.61 1.28 16.84
CA ILE A 111 -1.92 0.07 17.33
C ILE A 111 -1.96 -0.11 18.87
N LYS A 112 -2.48 0.86 19.63
CA LYS A 112 -2.50 0.85 21.09
C LYS A 112 -3.83 0.38 21.70
N ALA A 113 -4.78 -0.15 20.92
CA ALA A 113 -6.05 -0.70 21.42
C ALA A 113 -6.76 -1.68 20.43
N MET A 114 -7.51 -2.68 20.96
CA MET A 114 -8.82 -3.24 20.46
C MET A 114 -8.96 -4.74 20.00
N SER A 115 -10.20 -5.32 20.15
CA SER A 115 -10.70 -6.66 19.69
C SER A 115 -12.28 -6.73 19.71
N SER A 116 -13.07 -7.76 19.35
CA SER A 116 -12.89 -9.22 19.02
C SER A 116 -13.93 -9.79 17.98
N SER A 117 -14.52 -11.01 18.11
CA SER A 117 -15.08 -11.81 16.97
C SER A 117 -16.23 -12.85 17.23
N THR A 118 -16.96 -13.30 16.17
CA THR A 118 -17.37 -14.72 15.83
C THR A 118 -18.14 -14.87 14.46
N THR A 119 -18.50 -16.10 14.01
CA THR A 119 -18.33 -16.64 12.61
C THR A 119 -19.57 -17.23 11.86
N GLU A 120 -19.47 -17.55 10.52
CA GLU A 120 -19.90 -18.81 9.78
C GLU A 120 -20.53 -18.73 8.32
N SER A 121 -19.99 -19.52 7.34
CA SER A 121 -20.53 -20.11 6.04
C SER A 121 -20.51 -19.35 4.67
N ILE A 122 -20.08 -20.01 3.54
CA ILE A 122 -19.11 -19.52 2.50
C ILE A 122 -19.53 -19.52 0.99
N SER A 123 -18.92 -18.62 0.18
CA SER A 123 -18.99 -18.39 -1.29
C SER A 123 -17.62 -17.85 -1.88
N GLU A 124 -17.56 -17.35 -3.13
CA GLU A 124 -16.34 -16.89 -3.85
C GLU A 124 -16.56 -15.64 -4.75
N ALA A 125 -15.52 -14.84 -5.06
CA ALA A 125 -15.57 -13.66 -5.98
C ALA A 125 -14.20 -13.11 -6.47
N GLN A 126 -14.16 -12.43 -7.63
CA GLN A 126 -12.96 -11.72 -8.12
C GLN A 126 -13.30 -10.36 -8.79
N ILE A 127 -12.42 -9.36 -8.63
CA ILE A 127 -12.62 -7.95 -9.03
C ILE A 127 -11.33 -7.36 -9.61
N PRO A 128 -11.38 -6.54 -10.69
CA PRO A 128 -10.21 -5.81 -11.20
C PRO A 128 -9.70 -4.78 -10.18
N LEU A 129 -8.39 -4.74 -9.98
CA LEU A 129 -7.66 -3.80 -9.12
C LEU A 129 -6.69 -2.97 -9.98
N THR A 130 -6.63 -1.66 -9.78
CA THR A 130 -5.83 -0.76 -10.63
C THR A 130 -5.10 0.33 -9.83
N SER A 131 -4.12 0.96 -10.44
CA SER A 131 -3.43 2.13 -9.87
C SER A 131 -4.37 3.34 -9.74
N GLY A 132 -4.42 3.94 -8.55
CA GLY A 132 -5.21 5.15 -8.29
C GLY A 132 -4.60 6.46 -8.79
N ILE A 133 -3.50 6.45 -9.56
CA ILE A 133 -2.79 7.66 -10.02
C ILE A 133 -3.72 8.61 -10.79
N LYS A 134 -4.63 8.06 -11.60
CA LYS A 134 -5.65 8.81 -12.35
C LYS A 134 -6.65 9.51 -11.44
N LEU A 135 -6.95 8.91 -10.28
CA LEU A 135 -7.73 9.49 -9.18
C LEU A 135 -6.84 10.24 -8.17
N GLU A 136 -5.65 10.70 -8.56
CA GLU A 136 -4.75 11.51 -7.73
C GLU A 136 -4.18 10.87 -6.45
N THR A 137 -4.29 9.55 -6.28
CA THR A 137 -3.69 8.80 -5.15
C THR A 137 -2.59 7.84 -5.62
N LEU A 138 -1.66 7.49 -4.74
CA LEU A 138 -0.66 6.43 -4.99
C LEU A 138 -1.11 5.05 -4.49
N ASN A 139 -2.29 4.96 -3.86
CA ASN A 139 -2.87 3.69 -3.46
C ASN A 139 -3.63 3.03 -4.62
N TYR A 140 -3.80 1.72 -4.50
CA TYR A 140 -4.58 0.93 -5.45
C TYR A 140 -6.08 1.07 -5.18
N ILE A 141 -6.87 0.96 -6.25
CA ILE A 141 -8.31 1.14 -6.24
C ILE A 141 -9.03 -0.07 -6.85
N VAL A 142 -10.25 -0.32 -6.40
CA VAL A 142 -11.23 -1.21 -7.01
C VAL A 142 -12.52 -0.45 -7.28
N THR A 143 -13.30 -0.88 -8.27
CA THR A 143 -14.66 -0.38 -8.49
C THR A 143 -15.66 -1.46 -8.13
N VAL A 144 -16.56 -1.16 -7.19
CA VAL A 144 -17.62 -2.05 -6.71
C VAL A 144 -18.99 -1.42 -6.96
N ASN A 145 -20.05 -2.22 -7.06
CA ASN A 145 -21.41 -1.70 -7.15
C ASN A 145 -22.06 -1.68 -5.75
N LEU A 146 -22.50 -0.51 -5.30
CA LEU A 146 -23.20 -0.29 -4.04
C LEU A 146 -24.58 0.30 -4.36
N GLY A 147 -25.66 -0.40 -4.04
CA GLY A 147 -27.03 0.07 -4.28
C GLY A 147 -27.32 0.43 -5.75
N GLY A 148 -26.77 -0.34 -6.70
CA GLY A 148 -26.89 -0.05 -8.13
C GLY A 148 -25.93 1.03 -8.66
N LYS A 149 -25.01 1.57 -7.84
CA LYS A 149 -24.06 2.63 -8.22
C LYS A 149 -22.61 2.18 -8.12
N ASN A 150 -21.82 2.44 -9.15
CA ASN A 150 -20.38 2.11 -9.14
C ASN A 150 -19.60 3.11 -8.27
N MET A 151 -18.82 2.59 -7.33
CA MET A 151 -17.99 3.33 -6.39
C MET A 151 -16.53 2.90 -6.54
N SER A 152 -15.62 3.86 -6.77
CA SER A 152 -14.19 3.58 -6.86
C SER A 152 -13.53 3.82 -5.50
N LEU A 153 -13.05 2.76 -4.85
CA LEU A 153 -12.60 2.76 -3.46
C LEU A 153 -11.11 2.44 -3.37
N ILE A 154 -10.40 3.11 -2.46
CA ILE A 154 -9.03 2.75 -2.07
C ILE A 154 -9.05 1.39 -1.35
N VAL A 155 -8.17 0.46 -1.74
CA VAL A 155 -8.00 -0.84 -1.08
C VAL A 155 -7.08 -0.68 0.13
N ASP A 156 -7.59 -0.89 1.35
CA ASP A 156 -6.87 -0.58 2.59
C ASP A 156 -6.98 -1.69 3.66
N THR A 157 -5.92 -2.49 3.82
CA THR A 157 -5.80 -3.51 4.88
C THR A 157 -5.40 -2.96 6.25
N GLY A 158 -5.05 -1.68 6.36
CA GLY A 158 -4.80 -0.97 7.62
C GLY A 158 -6.01 -0.20 8.18
N SER A 159 -7.19 -0.34 7.55
CA SER A 159 -8.45 0.28 8.00
C SER A 159 -9.60 -0.71 8.00
N ASP A 160 -10.53 -0.52 8.93
CA ASP A 160 -11.68 -1.39 9.10
C ASP A 160 -12.93 -0.96 8.34
N LEU A 161 -13.47 0.22 8.67
CA LEU A 161 -14.75 0.65 8.14
C LEU A 161 -14.64 1.01 6.67
N THR A 162 -15.37 0.30 5.82
CA THR A 162 -15.63 0.73 4.44
C THR A 162 -16.59 1.92 4.44
N TRP A 163 -16.31 2.96 3.66
CA TRP A 163 -17.15 4.16 3.58
C TRP A 163 -17.08 4.81 2.20
N VAL A 164 -18.14 5.56 1.86
CA VAL A 164 -18.25 6.33 0.61
C VAL A 164 -18.79 7.74 0.89
N GLN A 165 -18.54 8.71 0.01
CA GLN A 165 -19.16 10.03 0.17
C GLN A 165 -20.64 10.02 -0.26
N CYS A 166 -21.51 10.59 0.58
CA CYS A 166 -22.96 10.52 0.41
C CYS A 166 -23.65 11.90 0.22
N GLN A 167 -24.79 11.92 -0.47
CA GLN A 167 -25.71 13.06 -0.59
C GLN A 167 -26.76 13.07 0.54
N PRO A 168 -27.01 14.21 1.20
CA PRO A 168 -26.34 15.49 1.03
C PRO A 168 -24.95 15.48 1.68
N CYS A 169 -23.94 16.00 0.97
CA CYS A 169 -22.64 16.26 1.58
C CYS A 169 -22.54 17.71 2.06
N LYS A 170 -22.13 17.90 3.31
CA LYS A 170 -21.92 19.20 3.95
C LYS A 170 -20.55 19.80 3.62
N SER A 171 -19.51 18.97 3.58
CA SER A 171 -18.15 19.39 3.22
C SER A 171 -17.35 18.17 2.73
N CYS A 172 -17.30 17.97 1.42
CA CYS A 172 -16.59 16.86 0.78
C CYS A 172 -15.37 17.36 0.00
N TYR A 173 -14.43 16.46 -0.26
CA TYR A 173 -13.48 16.64 -1.35
C TYR A 173 -14.15 16.29 -2.69
N ASN A 174 -13.65 16.85 -3.78
CA ASN A 174 -14.17 16.59 -5.12
C ASN A 174 -13.71 15.21 -5.59
N GLN A 175 -14.61 14.22 -5.53
CA GLN A 175 -14.44 12.94 -6.20
C GLN A 175 -14.80 13.03 -7.70
N GLN A 176 -14.32 12.07 -8.50
CA GLN A 176 -14.55 12.04 -9.95
C GLN A 176 -15.87 11.34 -10.33
N GLY A 177 -16.28 10.31 -9.59
CA GLY A 177 -17.59 9.65 -9.76
C GLY A 177 -18.73 10.38 -9.04
N PRO A 178 -20.00 9.98 -9.24
CA PRO A 178 -21.13 10.54 -8.49
C PRO A 178 -21.04 10.20 -6.99
N LEU A 179 -21.49 11.11 -6.13
CA LEU A 179 -21.75 10.82 -4.71
C LEU A 179 -22.85 9.74 -4.61
N TYR A 180 -22.77 8.87 -3.60
CA TYR A 180 -23.88 7.96 -3.30
C TYR A 180 -25.09 8.75 -2.82
N ASP A 181 -26.29 8.44 -3.29
CA ASP A 181 -27.52 9.06 -2.81
C ASP A 181 -28.42 8.00 -2.17
N PRO A 182 -28.46 7.93 -0.83
CA PRO A 182 -29.33 6.99 -0.12
C PRO A 182 -30.82 7.19 -0.40
N SER A 183 -31.26 8.40 -0.78
CA SER A 183 -32.68 8.73 -0.93
C SER A 183 -33.33 8.11 -2.16
N VAL A 184 -32.52 7.73 -3.16
CA VAL A 184 -32.98 7.07 -4.40
C VAL A 184 -32.80 5.54 -4.37
N SER A 185 -32.23 4.98 -3.30
CA SER A 185 -32.12 3.52 -3.13
C SER A 185 -33.28 2.99 -2.29
N SER A 186 -34.02 2.03 -2.85
CA SER A 186 -35.09 1.31 -2.13
C SER A 186 -34.56 0.21 -1.21
N SER A 187 -33.28 -0.18 -1.34
CA SER A 187 -32.60 -1.18 -0.50
C SER A 187 -31.80 -0.55 0.65
N TYR A 188 -31.52 0.76 0.63
CA TYR A 188 -30.79 1.43 1.72
C TYR A 188 -31.56 1.36 3.04
N ARG A 189 -30.86 1.03 4.13
CA ARG A 189 -31.42 1.07 5.50
C ARG A 189 -30.46 1.79 6.45
N THR A 190 -30.99 2.73 7.22
CA THR A 190 -30.27 3.40 8.31
C THR A 190 -29.85 2.40 9.39
N VAL A 191 -28.62 2.50 9.88
CA VAL A 191 -28.17 1.73 11.07
C VAL A 191 -28.46 2.55 12.32
N PHE A 192 -29.30 2.01 13.20
CA PHE A 192 -29.72 2.66 14.43
C PHE A 192 -28.74 2.42 15.59
N CYS A 193 -28.75 3.34 16.55
CA CYS A 193 -27.85 3.37 17.70
C CYS A 193 -27.96 2.21 18.70
N ASN A 194 -29.04 1.43 18.66
CA ASN A 194 -29.20 0.22 19.47
C ASN A 194 -28.57 -1.02 18.84
N SER A 195 -28.09 -0.94 17.59
CA SER A 195 -27.36 -2.04 16.95
C SER A 195 -26.03 -2.35 17.64
N SER A 196 -25.59 -3.61 17.58
CA SER A 196 -24.24 -4.02 17.97
C SER A 196 -23.19 -3.33 17.10
N THR A 197 -23.43 -3.21 15.79
CA THR A 197 -22.53 -2.55 14.84
C THR A 197 -22.19 -1.10 15.22
N CYS A 198 -23.11 -0.38 15.85
CA CYS A 198 -22.85 0.96 16.37
C CYS A 198 -21.95 0.97 17.62
N GLN A 199 -22.07 -0.04 18.47
CA GLN A 199 -21.25 -0.22 19.66
C GLN A 199 -19.84 -0.65 19.25
N ASP A 200 -19.73 -1.52 18.25
CA ASP A 200 -18.49 -2.01 17.65
C ASP A 200 -17.71 -0.95 16.86
N LEU A 201 -18.24 0.26 16.64
CA LEU A 201 -17.49 1.32 15.94
C LEU A 201 -16.21 1.73 16.65
N VAL A 202 -16.17 1.64 17.99
CA VAL A 202 -14.94 1.86 18.74
C VAL A 202 -13.87 0.87 18.26
N ALA A 203 -14.26 -0.43 18.18
CA ALA A 203 -13.66 -1.55 17.44
C ALA A 203 -12.67 -1.15 16.33
N ALA A 204 -13.25 -0.42 15.37
CA ALA A 204 -12.77 -0.21 14.02
C ALA A 204 -12.16 1.18 13.78
N THR A 205 -12.57 2.16 14.58
CA THR A 205 -12.30 3.58 14.31
C THR A 205 -11.55 4.27 15.44
N GLY A 206 -11.47 3.64 16.62
CA GLY A 206 -11.03 4.27 17.87
C GLY A 206 -12.03 5.29 18.44
N ASN A 207 -13.22 5.42 17.85
CA ASN A 207 -14.26 6.35 18.25
C ASN A 207 -15.58 5.58 18.46
N SER A 208 -16.24 5.77 19.60
CA SER A 208 -17.58 5.21 19.81
C SER A 208 -18.58 5.81 18.82
N GLY A 209 -19.58 5.02 18.41
CA GLY A 209 -20.72 5.53 17.64
C GLY A 209 -21.40 6.68 18.39
N LEU A 210 -21.55 7.82 17.72
CA LEU A 210 -22.18 9.01 18.26
C LEU A 210 -23.69 8.92 18.04
N CYS A 211 -24.43 9.01 19.14
CA CYS A 211 -25.88 8.86 19.14
C CYS A 211 -26.54 10.17 19.56
N GLY A 212 -27.02 10.92 18.57
CA GLY A 212 -27.72 12.18 18.80
C GLY A 212 -29.08 11.98 19.47
N GLY A 213 -29.36 12.80 20.49
CA GLY A 213 -30.64 12.89 21.16
C GLY A 213 -30.56 13.83 22.37
N ASN A 214 -31.38 14.88 22.39
CA ASN A 214 -31.68 15.59 23.63
C ASN A 214 -32.72 14.79 24.43
N SER A 215 -32.84 15.04 25.74
CA SER A 215 -33.87 14.41 26.59
C SER A 215 -35.25 14.47 25.94
N GLY A 216 -35.80 13.31 25.55
CA GLY A 216 -37.11 13.19 24.89
C GLY A 216 -37.09 12.92 23.37
N VAL A 217 -35.93 12.71 22.74
CA VAL A 217 -35.83 12.27 21.33
C VAL A 217 -35.17 10.89 21.26
N ASP A 218 -35.84 9.92 20.63
CA ASP A 218 -35.29 8.59 20.40
C ASP A 218 -34.05 8.63 19.49
N LYS A 219 -33.10 7.70 19.72
CA LYS A 219 -31.79 7.68 19.06
C LYS A 219 -31.93 7.45 17.54
N THR A 220 -31.74 8.49 16.73
CA THR A 220 -32.16 8.50 15.32
C THR A 220 -31.21 7.82 14.33
N THR A 221 -29.89 8.04 14.46
CA THR A 221 -28.84 7.51 13.56
C THR A 221 -27.60 7.15 14.37
N CYS A 222 -26.87 6.11 13.95
CA CYS A 222 -25.52 5.87 14.44
C CYS A 222 -24.51 6.69 13.62
N ASP A 223 -24.01 7.78 14.18
CA ASP A 223 -23.00 8.61 13.52
C ASP A 223 -21.59 8.06 13.80
N TYR A 224 -20.73 8.03 12.78
CA TYR A 224 -19.36 7.55 12.87
C TYR A 224 -18.34 8.66 12.58
N VAL A 225 -17.13 8.49 13.11
CA VAL A 225 -15.96 9.33 12.83
C VAL A 225 -14.76 8.42 12.60
N VAL A 226 -14.13 8.50 11.43
CA VAL A 226 -12.80 7.93 11.22
C VAL A 226 -11.80 9.06 11.03
N SER A 227 -10.72 9.03 11.81
CA SER A 227 -9.56 9.90 11.65
C SER A 227 -8.37 9.08 11.16
N TYR A 228 -7.72 9.56 10.11
CA TYR A 228 -6.49 9.02 9.53
C TYR A 228 -5.31 9.92 9.89
N GLY A 229 -4.09 9.39 9.80
CA GLY A 229 -2.90 10.09 10.29
C GLY A 229 -2.45 11.26 9.46
N ASP A 230 -2.76 11.23 8.16
CA ASP A 230 -2.61 12.34 7.21
C ASP A 230 -3.53 13.53 7.48
N GLY A 231 -4.20 13.56 8.63
CA GLY A 231 -5.20 14.55 9.00
C GLY A 231 -6.50 14.40 8.20
N SER A 232 -6.58 13.39 7.33
CA SER A 232 -7.82 13.05 6.65
C SER A 232 -8.84 12.52 7.66
N TYR A 233 -10.10 12.79 7.40
CA TYR A 233 -11.21 12.23 8.15
C TYR A 233 -12.44 12.02 7.27
N THR A 234 -13.30 11.12 7.73
CA THR A 234 -14.68 10.97 7.26
C THR A 234 -15.61 11.00 8.46
N ARG A 235 -16.76 11.67 8.31
CA ARG A 235 -17.83 11.75 9.31
C ARG A 235 -19.17 11.63 8.61
N GLY A 236 -20.08 10.86 9.18
CA GLY A 236 -21.42 10.65 8.64
C GLY A 236 -22.20 9.66 9.48
N ASP A 237 -23.27 9.13 8.91
CA ASP A 237 -24.12 8.08 9.47
C ASP A 237 -23.72 6.70 8.93
N LEU A 238 -23.88 5.66 9.75
CA LEU A 238 -23.85 4.28 9.27
C LEU A 238 -25.14 3.95 8.50
N GLY A 239 -24.96 3.39 7.31
CA GLY A 239 -26.03 2.83 6.48
C GLY A 239 -25.73 1.38 6.15
N SER A 240 -26.75 0.67 5.69
CA SER A 240 -26.60 -0.66 5.09
C SER A 240 -27.26 -0.71 3.71
N GLU A 241 -26.63 -1.44 2.80
CA GLU A 241 -27.01 -1.49 1.39
C GLU A 241 -26.54 -2.81 0.76
N SER A 242 -27.03 -3.13 -0.43
CA SER A 242 -26.49 -4.18 -1.29
C SER A 242 -25.11 -3.80 -1.86
N LEU A 243 -24.11 -4.67 -1.66
CA LEU A 243 -22.77 -4.56 -2.23
C LEU A 243 -22.51 -5.74 -3.18
N GLN A 244 -22.11 -5.45 -4.42
CA GLN A 244 -21.69 -6.44 -5.40
C GLN A 244 -20.16 -6.58 -5.39
N LEU A 245 -19.67 -7.78 -5.14
CA LEU A 245 -18.26 -8.17 -5.19
C LEU A 245 -18.08 -9.26 -6.24
N GLY A 246 -17.55 -8.91 -7.42
CA GLY A 246 -17.57 -9.80 -8.58
C GLY A 246 -19.01 -10.22 -8.90
N ASP A 247 -19.25 -11.52 -9.02
CA ASP A 247 -20.59 -12.08 -9.22
C ASP A 247 -21.38 -12.31 -7.91
N THR A 248 -20.74 -12.18 -6.74
CA THR A 248 -21.39 -12.38 -5.43
C THR A 248 -22.01 -11.09 -4.89
N LYS A 249 -23.32 -11.13 -4.64
CA LYS A 249 -24.07 -10.04 -3.99
C LYS A 249 -24.12 -10.23 -2.47
N VAL A 250 -23.70 -9.21 -1.73
CA VAL A 250 -23.77 -9.12 -0.26
C VAL A 250 -24.92 -8.18 0.11
N GLU A 251 -25.99 -8.72 0.70
CA GLU A 251 -27.13 -7.92 1.16
C GLU A 251 -26.88 -7.34 2.55
N ASN A 252 -27.44 -6.16 2.82
CA ASN A 252 -27.34 -5.45 4.11
C ASN A 252 -25.89 -5.16 4.56
N PHE A 253 -24.95 -4.99 3.62
CA PHE A 253 -23.58 -4.60 3.91
C PHE A 253 -23.55 -3.22 4.59
N VAL A 254 -23.02 -3.15 5.81
CA VAL A 254 -22.90 -1.91 6.59
C VAL A 254 -21.66 -1.13 6.16
N PHE A 255 -21.85 0.16 5.89
CA PHE A 255 -20.80 1.08 5.47
C PHE A 255 -21.01 2.48 6.06
N GLY A 256 -19.93 3.26 6.08
CA GLY A 256 -19.99 4.68 6.44
C GLY A 256 -20.52 5.54 5.29
N CYS A 257 -21.64 6.23 5.50
CA CYS A 257 -22.22 7.17 4.55
C CYS A 257 -21.70 8.60 4.82
N GLY A 258 -20.49 8.90 4.31
CA GLY A 258 -19.70 10.08 4.66
C GLY A 258 -20.32 11.40 4.19
N ARG A 259 -20.77 12.22 5.14
CA ARG A 259 -21.41 13.54 4.94
C ARG A 259 -20.43 14.71 5.05
N ASN A 260 -19.28 14.50 5.68
CA ASN A 260 -18.22 15.49 5.84
C ASN A 260 -16.88 14.77 5.80
N ASN A 261 -16.21 14.85 4.64
CA ASN A 261 -14.97 14.15 4.37
C ASN A 261 -13.96 15.17 3.87
N LYS A 262 -12.87 15.35 4.61
CA LYS A 262 -11.73 16.17 4.19
C LYS A 262 -10.50 15.35 4.34
N GLY A 263 -9.63 15.43 3.35
CA GLY A 263 -8.52 14.53 3.29
C GLY A 263 -8.00 14.35 1.90
N LEU A 264 -7.27 13.26 1.73
CA LEU A 264 -6.33 13.10 0.64
C LEU A 264 -6.59 11.80 -0.13
N PHE A 265 -7.87 11.46 -0.22
CA PHE A 265 -8.43 10.33 -0.97
C PHE A 265 -8.45 10.59 -2.49
N GLY A 266 -7.93 11.74 -2.95
CA GLY A 266 -7.90 12.14 -4.35
C GLY A 266 -9.31 12.26 -4.94
N GLY A 267 -9.52 11.66 -6.10
CA GLY A 267 -10.80 11.60 -6.82
C GLY A 267 -11.66 10.37 -6.51
N THR A 268 -11.31 9.56 -5.50
CA THR A 268 -12.02 8.32 -5.17
C THR A 268 -13.38 8.56 -4.53
N SER A 269 -14.29 7.59 -4.61
CA SER A 269 -15.60 7.64 -3.94
C SER A 269 -15.50 7.43 -2.43
N GLY A 270 -14.37 6.90 -1.95
CA GLY A 270 -14.16 6.51 -0.56
C GLY A 270 -13.09 5.42 -0.44
N LEU A 271 -13.24 4.55 0.54
CA LEU A 271 -12.22 3.58 0.94
C LEU A 271 -12.86 2.25 1.36
N MET A 272 -12.27 1.15 0.92
CA MET A 272 -12.63 -0.23 1.25
C MET A 272 -11.71 -0.70 2.38
N GLY A 273 -12.28 -0.82 3.58
CA GLY A 273 -11.57 -1.29 4.76
C GLY A 273 -11.55 -2.82 4.81
N LEU A 274 -10.33 -3.36 4.76
CA LEU A 274 -10.03 -4.79 4.78
C LEU A 274 -9.34 -5.23 6.08
N GLY A 275 -9.42 -4.44 7.16
CA GLY A 275 -9.05 -4.84 8.52
C GLY A 275 -9.89 -6.01 9.06
N ARG A 276 -9.77 -6.33 10.36
CA ARG A 276 -10.38 -7.53 10.96
C ARG A 276 -11.34 -7.29 12.11
N SER A 277 -11.75 -6.05 12.37
CA SER A 277 -12.88 -5.77 13.29
C SER A 277 -14.20 -6.32 12.73
N SER A 278 -15.23 -6.44 13.57
CA SER A 278 -16.56 -6.95 13.20
C SER A 278 -17.26 -6.14 12.08
N VAL A 279 -16.93 -4.86 11.92
CA VAL A 279 -17.53 -3.97 10.90
C VAL A 279 -16.72 -3.91 9.60
N SER A 280 -15.57 -4.58 9.52
CA SER A 280 -14.76 -4.63 8.29
C SER A 280 -15.47 -5.40 7.17
N LEU A 281 -15.06 -5.16 5.92
CA LEU A 281 -15.61 -5.93 4.80
C LEU A 281 -15.29 -7.43 4.96
N VAL A 282 -14.08 -7.76 5.42
CA VAL A 282 -13.64 -9.15 5.64
C VAL A 282 -14.51 -9.85 6.67
N SER A 283 -14.86 -9.19 7.78
CA SER A 283 -15.74 -9.77 8.81
C SER A 283 -17.20 -9.87 8.37
N GLN A 284 -17.76 -8.82 7.75
CA GLN A 284 -19.14 -8.83 7.27
C GLN A 284 -19.37 -9.89 6.17
N THR A 285 -18.33 -10.16 5.38
CA THR A 285 -18.35 -11.18 4.33
C THR A 285 -17.62 -12.48 4.72
N MET A 286 -17.18 -12.61 5.98
CA MET A 286 -16.48 -13.79 6.51
C MET A 286 -17.30 -15.06 6.37
N LYS A 287 -18.63 -14.89 6.41
CA LYS A 287 -19.59 -15.84 5.89
C LYS A 287 -19.21 -16.13 4.44
N SER A 288 -19.71 -15.33 3.50
CA SER A 288 -19.60 -15.53 2.06
C SER A 288 -18.20 -15.71 1.45
N PHE A 289 -17.08 -15.62 2.17
CA PHE A 289 -15.72 -15.80 1.59
C PHE A 289 -14.73 -16.51 2.52
N ASN A 290 -15.18 -17.23 3.55
CA ASN A 290 -14.33 -17.97 4.50
C ASN A 290 -13.37 -17.12 5.35
N GLY A 291 -13.50 -15.79 5.30
CA GLY A 291 -12.50 -14.87 5.82
C GLY A 291 -11.18 -14.89 5.03
N VAL A 292 -11.21 -15.38 3.79
CA VAL A 292 -10.06 -15.45 2.88
C VAL A 292 -10.22 -14.42 1.76
N PHE A 293 -9.17 -13.64 1.53
CA PHE A 293 -9.06 -12.76 0.37
C PHE A 293 -7.60 -12.68 -0.09
N SER A 294 -7.38 -12.29 -1.34
CA SER A 294 -6.04 -12.03 -1.85
C SER A 294 -6.03 -10.87 -2.83
N TYR A 295 -4.87 -10.25 -3.02
CA TYR A 295 -4.67 -9.33 -4.13
C TYR A 295 -3.36 -9.58 -4.86
N CYS A 296 -3.31 -9.10 -6.10
CA CYS A 296 -2.10 -8.95 -6.89
C CYS A 296 -2.01 -7.49 -7.33
N LEU A 297 -1.02 -6.75 -6.83
CA LEU A 297 -0.87 -5.32 -7.13
C LEU A 297 -0.04 -5.13 -8.42
N PRO A 298 -0.61 -4.51 -9.47
CA PRO A 298 0.08 -4.31 -10.75
C PRO A 298 1.17 -3.25 -10.66
N SER A 299 1.98 -3.15 -11.72
CA SER A 299 2.84 -1.99 -11.95
C SER A 299 2.02 -0.69 -11.98
N PHE A 300 2.68 0.45 -11.83
CA PHE A 300 2.04 1.76 -11.95
C PHE A 300 1.86 2.22 -13.41
N GLU A 301 2.10 1.34 -14.38
CA GLU A 301 2.05 1.64 -15.80
C GLU A 301 0.61 1.88 -16.29
N ASP A 302 0.49 2.71 -17.31
CA ASP A 302 -0.81 3.14 -17.82
C ASP A 302 -1.55 1.98 -18.51
N GLY A 303 -2.61 1.49 -17.87
CA GLY A 303 -3.40 0.34 -18.35
C GLY A 303 -3.10 -0.98 -17.63
N ALA A 304 -2.15 -1.02 -16.70
CA ALA A 304 -1.88 -2.20 -15.90
C ALA A 304 -3.04 -2.49 -14.92
N SER A 305 -3.50 -3.75 -14.93
CA SER A 305 -4.58 -4.30 -14.11
C SER A 305 -4.06 -5.47 -13.27
N GLY A 306 -4.43 -5.51 -12.00
CA GLY A 306 -4.29 -6.66 -11.13
C GLY A 306 -5.65 -7.10 -10.62
N SER A 307 -5.68 -7.90 -9.56
CA SER A 307 -6.92 -8.46 -9.02
C SER A 307 -7.03 -8.28 -7.51
N LEU A 308 -8.26 -8.12 -7.03
CA LEU A 308 -8.69 -8.40 -5.67
C LEU A 308 -9.66 -9.59 -5.73
N SER A 309 -9.38 -10.65 -4.97
CA SER A 309 -10.14 -11.91 -4.97
C SER A 309 -10.58 -12.24 -3.56
N PHE A 310 -11.76 -12.82 -3.41
CA PHE A 310 -12.36 -13.24 -2.15
C PHE A 310 -12.78 -14.70 -2.25
N GLY A 311 -12.62 -15.46 -1.16
CA GLY A 311 -12.69 -16.92 -1.16
C GLY A 311 -11.31 -17.55 -1.26
N ASP A 312 -11.27 -18.87 -1.10
CA ASP A 312 -10.06 -19.69 -0.98
C ASP A 312 -9.74 -20.52 -2.24
N ASP A 313 -10.44 -20.30 -3.35
CA ASP A 313 -10.05 -20.89 -4.64
C ASP A 313 -8.70 -20.33 -5.11
N SER A 314 -7.68 -21.19 -5.01
CA SER A 314 -6.33 -20.91 -5.51
C SER A 314 -6.17 -21.06 -7.03
N SER A 315 -7.18 -21.59 -7.74
CA SER A 315 -7.13 -21.77 -9.19
C SER A 315 -7.08 -20.46 -9.96
N VAL A 316 -7.58 -19.36 -9.37
CA VAL A 316 -7.57 -18.01 -9.96
C VAL A 316 -6.21 -17.31 -9.85
N TYR A 317 -5.21 -17.89 -9.19
CA TYR A 317 -3.89 -17.27 -8.98
C TYR A 317 -2.92 -17.64 -10.11
N LYS A 318 -2.30 -16.63 -10.75
CA LYS A 318 -1.37 -16.82 -11.88
C LYS A 318 0.10 -16.89 -11.41
N ASN A 319 0.34 -17.54 -10.27
CA ASN A 319 1.61 -17.52 -9.54
C ASN A 319 2.80 -18.00 -10.39
N SER A 320 3.91 -17.28 -10.34
CA SER A 320 5.21 -17.68 -10.91
C SER A 320 6.11 -18.42 -9.92
N THR A 321 5.80 -18.36 -8.61
CA THR A 321 6.47 -19.13 -7.56
C THR A 321 5.44 -19.86 -6.68
N SER A 322 5.89 -20.85 -5.89
CA SER A 322 5.00 -21.52 -4.93
C SER A 322 4.58 -20.57 -3.80
N VAL A 323 3.33 -20.66 -3.35
CA VAL A 323 2.84 -19.87 -2.21
C VAL A 323 3.55 -20.32 -0.93
N SER A 324 4.27 -19.39 -0.29
CA SER A 324 4.86 -19.59 1.03
C SER A 324 4.02 -18.89 2.09
N TYR A 325 3.71 -19.59 3.18
CA TYR A 325 2.85 -19.07 4.25
C TYR A 325 3.66 -18.73 5.51
N THR A 326 3.33 -17.60 6.14
CA THR A 326 3.78 -17.20 7.48
C THR A 326 2.57 -17.01 8.39
N PRO A 327 2.64 -17.37 9.69
CA PRO A 327 1.55 -17.08 10.63
C PRO A 327 1.38 -15.56 10.85
N LEU A 328 0.13 -15.14 11.08
CA LEU A 328 -0.20 -13.85 11.65
C LEU A 328 0.15 -13.87 13.15
N VAL A 329 0.87 -12.85 13.59
CA VAL A 329 1.24 -12.66 15.00
C VAL A 329 -0.02 -12.38 15.81
N GLN A 330 -0.38 -13.32 16.67
CA GLN A 330 -1.50 -13.19 17.60
C GLN A 330 -1.19 -12.14 18.66
N ASN A 331 -1.61 -10.89 18.41
CA ASN A 331 -1.57 -9.82 19.38
C ASN A 331 -3.01 -9.31 19.61
N PRO A 332 -3.64 -9.62 20.77
CA PRO A 332 -5.01 -9.19 21.08
C PRO A 332 -5.23 -7.68 21.14
N GLN A 333 -4.17 -6.85 21.19
CA GLN A 333 -4.27 -5.38 21.09
C GLN A 333 -4.22 -4.89 19.64
N LEU A 334 -3.87 -5.76 18.70
CA LEU A 334 -3.71 -5.51 17.27
C LEU A 334 -4.59 -6.43 16.43
N SER A 335 -5.66 -6.98 16.99
CA SER A 335 -6.44 -8.04 16.35
C SER A 335 -7.06 -7.65 15.00
N SER A 336 -7.28 -6.35 14.76
CA SER A 336 -7.70 -5.83 13.44
C SER A 336 -6.58 -5.85 12.38
N PHE A 337 -5.32 -5.75 12.80
CA PHE A 337 -4.17 -5.56 11.94
C PHE A 337 -3.51 -6.88 11.51
N TYR A 338 -2.92 -6.87 10.31
CA TYR A 338 -2.15 -7.99 9.77
C TYR A 338 -0.68 -7.86 10.16
N ILE A 339 -0.35 -8.32 11.37
CA ILE A 339 1.03 -8.30 11.87
C ILE A 339 1.71 -9.62 11.51
N LEU A 340 2.85 -9.55 10.83
CA LEU A 340 3.74 -10.66 10.49
C LEU A 340 4.98 -10.62 11.38
N ASN A 341 5.65 -11.75 11.55
CA ASN A 341 6.92 -11.79 12.27
C ASN A 341 8.10 -11.73 11.29
N LEU A 342 8.67 -10.53 11.07
CA LEU A 342 9.87 -10.33 10.26
C LEU A 342 11.11 -10.81 11.03
N THR A 343 11.66 -11.96 10.63
CA THR A 343 12.80 -12.61 11.29
C THR A 343 14.15 -12.24 10.66
N GLY A 344 14.16 -11.72 9.44
CA GLY A 344 15.38 -11.26 8.77
C GLY A 344 15.09 -10.48 7.49
N ALA A 345 16.14 -10.00 6.85
CA ALA A 345 16.11 -9.44 5.50
C ALA A 345 17.47 -9.66 4.84
N SER A 346 17.53 -9.69 3.51
CA SER A 346 18.79 -9.80 2.77
C SER A 346 18.85 -8.84 1.58
N ILE A 347 20.07 -8.44 1.24
CA ILE A 347 20.38 -7.54 0.12
C ILE A 347 21.40 -8.22 -0.79
N GLY A 348 21.00 -8.53 -2.02
CA GLY A 348 21.86 -9.21 -3.00
C GLY A 348 22.44 -10.54 -2.53
N GLY A 349 21.70 -11.29 -1.72
CA GLY A 349 22.15 -12.55 -1.10
C GLY A 349 22.94 -12.38 0.22
N VAL A 350 23.17 -11.15 0.69
CA VAL A 350 23.80 -10.89 2.00
C VAL A 350 22.71 -10.70 3.06
N ASP A 351 22.62 -11.64 4.00
CA ASP A 351 21.73 -11.54 5.16
C ASP A 351 22.13 -10.38 6.08
N LEU A 352 21.12 -9.69 6.62
CA LEU A 352 21.29 -8.53 7.50
C LEU A 352 21.03 -8.90 8.96
N GLU A 353 21.84 -8.33 9.86
CA GLU A 353 21.62 -8.40 11.30
C GLU A 353 20.98 -7.12 11.84
N SER A 354 19.99 -7.26 12.73
CA SER A 354 19.41 -6.14 13.48
C SER A 354 18.72 -6.63 14.76
N PRO A 355 18.86 -5.90 15.90
CA PRO A 355 18.16 -6.22 17.14
C PRO A 355 16.63 -6.01 17.08
N SER A 356 16.10 -5.44 15.98
CA SER A 356 14.66 -5.22 15.82
C SER A 356 13.93 -6.25 14.94
N PHE A 357 14.62 -7.26 14.40
CA PHE A 357 13.93 -8.44 13.90
C PHE A 357 13.22 -9.17 15.04
N GLY A 358 12.15 -9.91 14.73
CA GLY A 358 11.32 -10.59 15.72
C GLY A 358 10.23 -9.73 16.39
N ARG A 359 10.16 -8.43 16.10
CA ARG A 359 9.31 -7.46 16.82
C ARG A 359 7.92 -7.20 16.21
N GLY A 360 7.59 -7.89 15.13
CA GLY A 360 6.36 -7.70 14.37
C GLY A 360 6.47 -6.60 13.31
N ILE A 361 5.80 -6.80 12.18
CA ILE A 361 5.67 -5.84 11.07
C ILE A 361 4.25 -5.88 10.52
N LEU A 362 3.61 -4.73 10.31
CA LEU A 362 2.32 -4.63 9.64
C LEU A 362 2.50 -4.79 8.13
N ILE A 363 1.59 -5.48 7.43
CA ILE A 363 1.48 -5.45 5.97
C ILE A 363 0.21 -4.69 5.54
N ASP A 364 0.41 -3.55 4.87
CA ASP A 364 -0.64 -2.56 4.60
C ASP A 364 -0.69 -2.14 3.13
N SER A 365 -1.83 -2.38 2.47
CA SER A 365 -2.08 -1.92 1.09
C SER A 365 -2.39 -0.42 1.00
N GLY A 366 -2.82 0.20 2.10
CA GLY A 366 -3.15 1.63 2.18
C GLY A 366 -1.95 2.55 2.47
N THR A 367 -0.81 1.98 2.89
CA THR A 367 0.49 2.65 2.96
C THR A 367 1.24 2.41 1.66
N VAL A 368 1.88 3.45 1.12
CA VAL A 368 2.59 3.42 -0.17
C VAL A 368 3.99 2.84 0.02
N ILE A 369 4.84 3.52 0.79
CA ILE A 369 6.26 3.19 0.92
C ILE A 369 6.50 2.40 2.21
N THR A 370 7.27 1.31 2.14
CA THR A 370 7.65 0.53 3.32
C THR A 370 8.42 1.38 4.34
N ARG A 371 8.05 1.22 5.61
CA ARG A 371 8.68 1.82 6.79
C ARG A 371 9.35 0.76 7.64
N LEU A 372 10.65 0.90 7.83
CA LEU A 372 11.44 -0.01 8.65
C LEU A 372 11.86 0.66 9.96
N PRO A 373 11.95 -0.07 11.09
CA PRO A 373 12.60 0.42 12.30
C PRO A 373 14.01 0.95 11.97
N PRO A 374 14.47 2.06 12.58
CA PRO A 374 15.72 2.73 12.21
C PRO A 374 16.95 1.80 12.12
N SER A 375 17.07 0.83 13.03
CA SER A 375 18.13 -0.18 13.00
C SER A 375 18.09 -1.07 11.74
N ILE A 376 16.91 -1.57 11.35
CA ILE A 376 16.71 -2.38 10.13
C ILE A 376 16.91 -1.51 8.89
N TYR A 377 16.34 -0.29 8.87
CA TYR A 377 16.53 0.65 7.76
C TYR A 377 18.00 0.96 7.50
N LYS A 378 18.76 1.21 8.58
CA LYS A 378 20.19 1.46 8.53
C LYS A 378 20.96 0.27 7.94
N ALA A 379 20.68 -0.96 8.39
CA ALA A 379 21.32 -2.16 7.86
C ALA A 379 21.05 -2.33 6.34
N VAL A 380 19.78 -2.22 5.94
CA VAL A 380 19.35 -2.27 4.53
C VAL A 380 20.07 -1.21 3.69
N LYS A 381 20.03 0.06 4.14
CA LYS A 381 20.66 1.19 3.43
C LYS A 381 22.17 1.01 3.28
N THR A 382 22.86 0.56 4.33
CA THR A 382 24.32 0.36 4.32
C THR A 382 24.72 -0.74 3.34
N GLU A 383 24.07 -1.91 3.37
CA GLU A 383 24.42 -3.01 2.46
C GLU A 383 24.00 -2.70 1.01
N PHE A 384 22.84 -2.06 0.81
CA PHE A 384 22.42 -1.62 -0.53
C PHE A 384 23.42 -0.64 -1.16
N LEU A 385 23.87 0.37 -0.42
CA LEU A 385 24.86 1.34 -0.92
C LEU A 385 26.26 0.71 -1.15
N LYS A 386 26.59 -0.35 -0.42
CA LYS A 386 27.84 -1.11 -0.61
C LYS A 386 27.83 -1.94 -1.90
N GLN A 387 26.67 -2.43 -2.34
CA GLN A 387 26.54 -3.22 -3.58
C GLN A 387 26.12 -2.39 -4.81
N PHE A 388 25.44 -1.25 -4.60
CA PHE A 388 24.97 -0.33 -5.65
C PHE A 388 25.91 0.88 -5.80
N THR A 389 27.18 0.60 -6.06
CA THR A 389 28.24 1.61 -6.23
C THR A 389 28.38 2.11 -7.67
N GLY A 390 28.91 3.33 -7.86
CA GLY A 390 29.24 3.88 -9.19
C GLY A 390 28.16 4.74 -9.82
N PHE A 391 27.03 4.94 -9.15
CA PHE A 391 25.92 5.79 -9.59
C PHE A 391 25.97 7.18 -8.90
N PRO A 392 25.76 8.30 -9.63
CA PRO A 392 25.76 9.63 -9.03
C PRO A 392 24.63 9.81 -8.01
N SER A 393 24.97 10.25 -6.80
CA SER A 393 23.97 10.61 -5.78
C SER A 393 23.17 11.85 -6.18
N ALA A 394 21.92 11.93 -5.74
CA ALA A 394 21.02 13.07 -5.90
C ALA A 394 20.46 13.52 -4.53
N PRO A 395 19.95 14.76 -4.39
CA PRO A 395 19.34 15.23 -3.15
C PRO A 395 18.16 14.36 -2.70
N SER A 396 18.00 14.21 -1.38
CA SER A 396 16.86 13.51 -0.77
C SER A 396 15.52 14.11 -1.16
N TYR A 397 14.47 13.28 -1.22
CA TYR A 397 13.14 13.70 -1.64
C TYR A 397 12.05 13.25 -0.66
N SER A 398 11.45 14.22 0.03
CA SER A 398 10.43 13.97 1.06
C SER A 398 11.00 13.04 2.15
N ILE A 399 10.37 11.90 2.39
CA ILE A 399 10.81 10.81 3.28
C ILE A 399 11.99 9.98 2.76
N LEU A 400 12.33 10.06 1.47
CA LEU A 400 13.32 9.19 0.83
C LEU A 400 14.70 9.86 0.91
N ASP A 401 15.60 9.27 1.71
CA ASP A 401 16.89 9.87 2.06
C ASP A 401 18.08 9.35 1.22
N THR A 402 17.81 8.45 0.27
CA THR A 402 18.81 7.74 -0.55
C THR A 402 18.38 7.83 -2.01
N CYS A 403 18.97 8.76 -2.76
CA CYS A 403 18.57 9.08 -4.12
C CYS A 403 19.78 9.19 -5.06
N PHE A 404 19.53 8.96 -6.34
CA PHE A 404 20.50 8.90 -7.43
C PHE A 404 19.99 9.67 -8.66
N ASN A 405 20.93 10.11 -9.50
CA ASN A 405 20.67 10.58 -10.85
C ASN A 405 21.14 9.49 -11.82
N LEU A 406 20.19 8.89 -12.53
CA LEU A 406 20.41 7.75 -13.43
C LEU A 406 20.13 8.09 -14.91
N THR A 407 19.99 9.37 -15.28
CA THR A 407 19.66 9.79 -16.66
C THR A 407 20.67 9.31 -17.72
N SER A 408 21.92 9.05 -17.34
CA SER A 408 22.98 8.58 -18.26
C SER A 408 23.04 7.07 -18.45
N TYR A 409 22.07 6.30 -17.93
CA TYR A 409 22.07 4.84 -17.94
C TYR A 409 20.81 4.30 -18.60
N GLU A 410 20.94 3.27 -19.45
CA GLU A 410 19.79 2.60 -20.06
C GLU A 410 19.22 1.52 -19.13
N ASP A 411 20.11 0.68 -18.61
CA ASP A 411 19.84 -0.38 -17.64
C ASP A 411 20.71 -0.19 -16.39
N VAL A 412 20.20 -0.59 -15.22
CA VAL A 412 20.98 -0.65 -13.97
C VAL A 412 20.84 -2.01 -13.30
N SER A 413 21.96 -2.52 -12.78
CA SER A 413 22.01 -3.78 -12.02
C SER A 413 21.78 -3.50 -10.54
N ILE A 414 20.66 -3.96 -10.00
CA ILE A 414 20.16 -3.64 -8.66
C ILE A 414 20.26 -4.90 -7.78
N PRO A 415 20.83 -4.83 -6.56
CA PRO A 415 20.79 -5.96 -5.64
C PRO A 415 19.34 -6.26 -5.22
N THR A 416 18.99 -7.55 -5.19
CA THR A 416 17.68 -8.02 -4.72
C THR A 416 17.44 -7.57 -3.28
N ILE A 417 16.17 -7.35 -2.93
CA ILE A 417 15.76 -7.04 -1.55
C ILE A 417 14.75 -8.10 -1.13
N LYS A 418 15.08 -8.90 -0.12
CA LYS A 418 14.22 -9.95 0.42
C LYS A 418 13.85 -9.64 1.86
N MET A 419 12.57 -9.79 2.21
CA MET A 419 12.06 -9.76 3.58
C MET A 419 11.72 -11.20 3.99
N ILE A 420 12.27 -11.66 5.12
CA ILE A 420 12.18 -13.04 5.57
C ILE A 420 11.31 -13.09 6.83
N PHE A 421 10.25 -13.88 6.79
CA PHE A 421 9.29 -14.04 7.88
C PHE A 421 9.42 -15.40 8.57
N GLN A 422 8.83 -15.50 9.76
CA GLN A 422 8.69 -16.75 10.49
C GLN A 422 8.13 -17.88 9.60
N GLY A 423 8.76 -19.05 9.65
CA GLY A 423 8.47 -20.15 8.73
C GLY A 423 9.26 -20.11 7.42
N ASN A 424 10.21 -19.17 7.28
CA ASN A 424 11.03 -18.94 6.08
C ASN A 424 10.20 -18.53 4.85
N ALA A 425 9.04 -17.92 5.05
CA ALA A 425 8.34 -17.24 3.97
C ALA A 425 9.13 -16.00 3.54
N VAL A 426 9.21 -15.74 2.23
CA VAL A 426 10.00 -14.65 1.67
C VAL A 426 9.12 -13.78 0.80
N LEU A 427 9.15 -12.47 1.05
CA LEU A 427 8.72 -11.46 0.09
C LEU A 427 9.98 -10.92 -0.59
N GLU A 428 10.16 -11.26 -1.85
CA GLU A 428 11.21 -10.68 -2.69
C GLU A 428 10.64 -9.47 -3.43
N VAL A 429 11.18 -8.29 -3.15
CA VAL A 429 10.71 -7.04 -3.76
C VAL A 429 10.95 -7.10 -5.28
N ASP A 430 9.87 -6.91 -6.05
CA ASP A 430 9.95 -6.79 -7.50
C ASP A 430 10.95 -5.69 -7.91
N VAL A 431 11.65 -5.85 -9.03
CA VAL A 431 12.71 -4.91 -9.43
C VAL A 431 12.17 -3.48 -9.64
N THR A 432 10.92 -3.34 -10.08
CA THR A 432 10.24 -2.04 -10.20
C THR A 432 9.83 -1.47 -8.83
N GLY A 433 9.77 -2.29 -7.79
CA GLY A 433 9.45 -1.94 -6.40
C GLY A 433 10.64 -1.48 -5.56
N VAL A 434 11.87 -1.61 -6.07
CA VAL A 434 13.08 -1.14 -5.37
C VAL A 434 13.26 0.38 -5.46
N PHE A 435 12.95 0.98 -6.61
CA PHE A 435 13.17 2.40 -6.86
C PHE A 435 11.88 3.18 -7.13
N TYR A 436 11.76 4.33 -6.48
CA TYR A 436 10.73 5.32 -6.70
C TYR A 436 11.23 6.41 -7.66
N PHE A 437 10.64 6.48 -8.84
CA PHE A 437 10.97 7.47 -9.87
C PHE A 437 10.26 8.79 -9.56
N VAL A 438 10.99 9.76 -8.98
CA VAL A 438 10.45 11.10 -8.69
C VAL A 438 10.28 11.91 -9.96
N LYS A 439 11.12 11.65 -10.97
CA LYS A 439 11.03 12.22 -12.31
C LYS A 439 11.08 11.12 -13.37
N PRO A 440 10.30 11.23 -14.46
CA PRO A 440 10.32 10.27 -15.56
C PRO A 440 11.66 10.17 -16.32
N ASP A 441 12.49 11.20 -16.27
CA ASP A 441 13.81 11.28 -16.94
C ASP A 441 14.95 10.60 -16.16
N ALA A 442 14.62 9.87 -15.09
CA ALA A 442 15.54 9.26 -14.14
C ALA A 442 16.56 10.22 -13.48
N SER A 443 16.41 11.54 -13.62
CA SER A 443 17.34 12.52 -13.02
C SER A 443 17.15 12.70 -11.51
N LEU A 444 16.11 12.07 -10.95
CA LEU A 444 15.91 11.88 -9.52
C LEU A 444 15.13 10.58 -9.29
N VAL A 445 15.84 9.55 -8.85
CA VAL A 445 15.31 8.22 -8.50
C VAL A 445 15.76 7.90 -7.07
N CYS A 446 14.86 7.42 -6.22
CA CYS A 446 15.16 7.18 -4.81
C CYS A 446 14.85 5.74 -4.40
N LEU A 447 15.64 5.17 -3.48
CA LEU A 447 15.33 3.88 -2.85
C LEU A 447 13.94 3.98 -2.22
N ALA A 448 13.03 3.06 -2.58
CA ALA A 448 11.62 3.11 -2.22
C ALA A 448 11.33 2.58 -0.81
N LEU A 449 12.21 2.87 0.15
CA LEU A 449 12.12 2.50 1.57
C LEU A 449 12.39 3.75 2.41
N ALA A 450 11.81 3.83 3.61
CA ALA A 450 12.14 4.92 4.56
C ALA A 450 12.22 4.42 6.01
N SER A 451 12.94 5.17 6.85
CA SER A 451 13.00 4.93 8.29
C SER A 451 11.70 5.33 8.98
N LEU A 452 11.34 4.60 10.02
CA LEU A 452 10.48 5.09 11.11
C LEU A 452 11.17 6.18 11.92
N SER A 453 10.41 6.88 12.78
CA SER A 453 10.94 7.94 13.64
C SER A 453 11.58 7.37 14.92
N TYR A 454 11.04 6.27 15.43
CA TYR A 454 11.50 5.63 16.66
C TYR A 454 11.68 4.11 16.52
N GLU A 455 12.61 3.54 17.28
CA GLU A 455 12.93 2.11 17.25
C GLU A 455 11.82 1.22 17.84
N ASN A 456 10.86 1.79 18.57
CA ASN A 456 9.71 1.07 19.13
C ASN A 456 8.42 1.24 18.31
N GLU A 457 8.46 1.91 17.18
CA GLU A 457 7.37 1.91 16.21
C GLU A 457 7.34 0.58 15.44
N VAL A 458 6.14 0.09 15.13
CA VAL A 458 5.92 -1.14 14.37
C VAL A 458 6.25 -0.88 12.90
N GLY A 459 7.12 -1.69 12.29
CA GLY A 459 7.40 -1.59 10.85
C GLY A 459 6.13 -1.73 10.01
N ILE A 460 6.12 -1.19 8.78
CA ILE A 460 4.99 -1.31 7.86
C ILE A 460 5.51 -1.64 6.46
N ILE A 461 5.10 -2.77 5.89
CA ILE A 461 5.31 -3.11 4.49
C ILE A 461 4.23 -2.40 3.67
N GLY A 462 4.65 -1.46 2.81
CA GLY A 462 3.76 -0.67 1.96
C GLY A 462 3.51 -1.34 0.61
N ASN A 463 2.47 -0.87 -0.10
CA ASN A 463 2.02 -1.42 -1.37
C ASN A 463 3.09 -1.37 -2.48
N TYR A 464 4.04 -0.44 -2.44
CA TYR A 464 5.10 -0.30 -3.45
C TYR A 464 6.05 -1.50 -3.47
N GLN A 465 6.24 -2.16 -2.33
CA GLN A 465 7.06 -3.38 -2.20
C GLN A 465 6.26 -4.67 -2.42
N GLN A 466 4.93 -4.58 -2.46
CA GLN A 466 4.01 -5.71 -2.67
C GLN A 466 3.57 -5.85 -4.14
N LYS A 467 4.14 -5.04 -5.05
CA LYS A 467 3.93 -5.14 -6.50
C LYS A 467 4.42 -6.48 -7.04
N ASN A 468 3.69 -7.03 -8.01
CA ASN A 468 3.96 -8.35 -8.60
C ASN A 468 4.05 -9.49 -7.56
N GLN A 469 3.32 -9.34 -6.45
CA GLN A 469 3.12 -10.38 -5.45
C GLN A 469 1.62 -10.67 -5.32
N ARG A 470 1.28 -11.96 -5.30
CA ARG A 470 0.02 -12.49 -4.78
C ARG A 470 0.12 -12.54 -3.26
N VAL A 471 -0.59 -11.65 -2.58
CA VAL A 471 -0.67 -11.59 -1.12
C VAL A 471 -2.03 -12.17 -0.70
N ILE A 472 -2.02 -13.28 0.04
CA ILE A 472 -3.22 -14.04 0.43
C ILE A 472 -3.41 -13.92 1.94
N TYR A 473 -4.53 -13.34 2.35
CA TYR A 473 -4.93 -13.19 3.74
C TYR A 473 -5.92 -14.29 4.09
N ASP A 474 -5.53 -15.21 4.97
CA ASP A 474 -6.42 -16.23 5.53
C ASP A 474 -6.65 -15.91 7.01
N THR A 475 -7.73 -15.18 7.28
CA THR A 475 -8.07 -14.73 8.64
C THR A 475 -8.64 -15.84 9.52
N LYS A 476 -8.98 -17.00 8.93
CA LYS A 476 -9.52 -18.15 9.64
C LYS A 476 -8.43 -19.11 10.13
N GLN A 477 -7.38 -19.28 9.34
CA GLN A 477 -6.18 -20.04 9.71
C GLN A 477 -5.07 -19.15 10.28
N GLU A 478 -5.35 -17.85 10.50
CA GLU A 478 -4.41 -16.87 11.06
C GLU A 478 -3.05 -16.88 10.34
N LYS A 479 -3.07 -16.86 9.01
CA LYS A 479 -1.86 -16.94 8.17
C LYS A 479 -1.93 -16.03 6.96
N LEU A 480 -0.75 -15.69 6.43
CA LEU A 480 -0.60 -14.91 5.21
C LEU A 480 0.29 -15.66 4.23
N GLY A 481 -0.21 -15.85 3.01
CA GLY A 481 0.50 -16.45 1.88
C GLY A 481 1.13 -15.39 0.99
N ILE A 482 2.32 -15.67 0.48
CA ILE A 482 3.06 -14.81 -0.46
C ILE A 482 3.53 -15.69 -1.63
N ALA A 483 3.24 -15.26 -2.86
CA ALA A 483 3.86 -15.78 -4.07
C ALA A 483 4.19 -14.63 -5.02
N GLY A 484 5.25 -14.78 -5.82
CA GLY A 484 5.45 -13.93 -6.98
C GLY A 484 4.36 -14.23 -8.01
N GLU A 485 3.77 -13.19 -8.58
CA GLU A 485 2.78 -13.28 -9.65
C GLU A 485 2.92 -12.05 -10.55
N ASN A 486 2.99 -12.24 -11.87
CA ASN A 486 2.96 -11.09 -12.79
C ASN A 486 1.53 -10.56 -12.85
N CYS A 487 1.25 -9.54 -12.05
CA CYS A 487 -0.10 -8.98 -11.85
C CYS A 487 -0.61 -8.30 -13.13
N SER A 488 -1.20 -9.13 -13.99
CA SER A 488 -1.93 -8.79 -15.21
C SER A 488 -3.28 -9.50 -15.18
N PHE A 489 -4.35 -8.73 -14.95
CA PHE A 489 -5.73 -9.20 -14.87
C PHE A 489 -6.43 -8.98 -16.21
#